data_AF-A0A9P3MXN1-F1
#
_entry.id   AF-A0A9P3MXN1-F1
#
_cell.length_a   1.000
_cell.length_b   1.000
_cell.length_c   1.000
_cell.angle_alpha   90.00
_cell.angle_beta   90.00
_cell.angle_gamma   90.00
#
_symmetry.space_group_name_H-M   'P 1'
#
loop_
_entity.id
_entity.type
_entity.pdbx_description
1 polymer ?
#
loop_
_entity_poly.entity_id
_entity_poly.type
_entity_poly.pdbx_seq_one_letter_code
_entity_poly.pdbx_strand_id
1 'polypeptide(L)'
;PCSKPPKVVYLLGADDIAEADIPSDAFVIYQGHHGDRGASRANVVLPGAAYTEKEATYVNTEGRVQMTQAAVPTVGSARDDWKIVRAVSEVAGVTLPYSTVDQVRERLREVAPHLARIDEVEAPLALSTKSVVHRAHGSVLQAPLELPVPNFYMTDAISRASVTMAKCTSARAKQAAQPLH
;
A
#
# COMPACT_ATOMS: atom_id res chain seq x y z
N PRO A 1 18.68 -18.95 7.54
CA PRO A 1 19.38 -18.08 6.57
C PRO A 1 19.35 -16.62 7.05
N CYS A 2 20.46 -16.14 7.61
CA CYS A 2 20.57 -14.75 8.06
C CYS A 2 20.73 -13.88 6.80
N SER A 3 19.64 -13.30 6.31
CA SER A 3 19.66 -12.45 5.12
C SER A 3 20.42 -11.17 5.46
N LYS A 4 21.43 -10.84 4.65
CA LYS A 4 22.13 -9.55 4.77
C LYS A 4 21.11 -8.41 4.67
N PRO A 5 21.26 -7.31 5.43
CA PRO A 5 20.34 -6.19 5.36
C PRO A 5 20.31 -5.62 3.93
N PRO A 6 19.14 -5.23 3.41
CA PRO A 6 19.00 -4.73 2.05
C PRO A 6 19.75 -3.39 1.90
N LYS A 7 20.50 -3.25 0.80
CA LYS A 7 21.19 -1.99 0.45
C LYS A 7 20.34 -1.04 -0.38
N VAL A 8 19.24 -1.54 -0.95
CA VAL A 8 18.26 -0.75 -1.70
C VAL A 8 16.88 -1.13 -1.19
N VAL A 9 16.07 -0.12 -0.87
CA VAL A 9 14.68 -0.29 -0.40
C VAL A 9 13.77 0.52 -1.29
N TYR A 10 12.78 -0.13 -1.91
CA TYR A 10 11.79 0.52 -2.75
C TYR A 10 10.45 0.57 -2.01
N LEU A 11 10.02 1.77 -1.64
CA LEU A 11 8.78 2.04 -0.94
C LEU A 11 7.71 2.47 -1.93
N LEU A 12 6.76 1.59 -2.23
CA LEU A 12 5.62 1.90 -3.09
C LEU A 12 4.43 2.35 -2.22
N GLY A 13 4.28 3.67 -2.04
CA GLY A 13 3.22 4.28 -1.22
C GLY A 13 3.25 3.85 0.25
N ALA A 14 4.40 3.38 0.73
CA ALA A 14 4.54 2.83 2.08
C ALA A 14 4.98 3.91 3.07
N ASP A 15 4.03 4.41 3.86
CA ASP A 15 4.26 5.44 4.88
C ASP A 15 4.11 4.93 6.33
N ASP A 16 3.52 3.76 6.53
CA ASP A 16 3.34 3.12 7.85
C ASP A 16 4.46 2.11 8.15
N ILE A 17 5.70 2.48 7.84
CA ILE A 17 6.91 1.68 8.10
C ILE A 17 7.68 2.27 9.29
N ALA A 18 8.21 1.42 10.18
CA ALA A 18 9.08 1.91 11.23
C ALA A 18 10.46 2.25 10.64
N GLU A 19 11.03 3.39 11.03
CA GLU A 19 12.37 3.78 10.59
C GLU A 19 13.43 2.73 10.93
N ALA A 20 13.23 1.98 12.02
CA ALA A 20 14.11 0.89 12.45
C ALA A 20 14.12 -0.29 11.47
N ASP A 21 13.09 -0.47 10.64
CA ASP A 21 13.00 -1.55 9.66
C ASP A 21 13.81 -1.25 8.39
N ILE A 22 14.23 0.01 8.21
CA ILE A 22 15.00 0.47 7.06
C ILE A 22 16.47 0.60 7.50
N PRO A 23 17.40 -0.17 6.92
CA PRO A 23 18.81 -0.02 7.24
C PRO A 23 19.27 1.42 7.00
N SER A 24 20.05 1.97 7.93
CA SER A 24 20.51 3.37 7.87
C SER A 24 21.40 3.64 6.65
N ASP A 25 22.08 2.61 6.15
CA ASP A 25 22.94 2.66 4.96
C ASP A 25 22.24 2.20 3.67
N ALA A 26 20.93 1.97 3.70
CA ALA A 26 20.16 1.65 2.50
C ALA A 26 19.86 2.90 1.66
N PHE A 27 19.96 2.72 0.34
CA PHE A 27 19.44 3.66 -0.66
C PHE A 27 17.93 3.47 -0.80
N VAL A 28 17.16 4.45 -0.34
CA VAL A 28 15.70 4.39 -0.27
C VAL A 28 15.09 5.15 -1.45
N ILE A 29 14.25 4.46 -2.21
CA ILE A 29 13.44 5.02 -3.29
C ILE A 29 12.00 5.04 -2.80
N TYR A 30 11.38 6.21 -2.72
CA TYR A 30 9.97 6.34 -2.40
C TYR A 30 9.18 6.68 -3.66
N GLN A 31 8.24 5.83 -4.03
CA GLN A 31 7.26 6.09 -5.07
C GLN A 31 5.88 6.25 -4.43
N GLY A 32 5.35 7.46 -4.41
CA GLY A 32 4.05 7.75 -3.81
C GLY A 32 3.51 9.10 -4.24
N HIS A 33 2.30 9.42 -3.80
CA HIS A 33 1.58 10.64 -4.20
C HIS A 33 1.55 11.71 -3.10
N HIS A 34 1.73 11.33 -1.83
CA HIS A 34 1.83 12.26 -0.69
C HIS A 34 3.22 12.13 -0.06
N GLY A 35 3.75 13.22 0.48
CA GLY A 35 4.99 13.19 1.26
C GLY A 35 4.68 13.06 2.74
N ASP A 36 4.85 11.86 3.29
CA ASP A 36 4.79 11.60 4.74
C ASP A 36 6.12 10.93 5.17
N ARG A 37 6.10 10.10 6.21
CA ARG A 37 7.28 9.42 6.77
C ARG A 37 8.14 8.71 5.73
N GLY A 38 7.54 7.95 4.80
CA GLY A 38 8.28 7.19 3.80
C GLY A 38 9.08 8.08 2.86
N ALA A 39 8.47 9.19 2.43
CA ALA A 39 9.12 10.18 1.58
C ALA A 39 10.24 10.93 2.31
N SER A 40 10.08 11.22 3.61
CA SER A 40 11.08 11.95 4.41
C SER A 40 12.40 11.19 4.56
N ARG A 41 12.36 9.85 4.59
CA ARG A 41 13.53 8.97 4.67
C ARG A 41 14.17 8.70 3.29
N ALA A 42 13.51 9.06 2.20
CA ALA A 42 13.91 8.68 0.86
C ALA A 42 15.17 9.42 0.38
N ASN A 43 16.04 8.72 -0.34
CA ASN A 43 17.11 9.33 -1.12
C ASN A 43 16.60 9.87 -2.47
N VAL A 44 15.58 9.21 -3.04
CA VAL A 44 14.92 9.62 -4.28
C VAL A 44 13.41 9.48 -4.11
N VAL A 45 12.67 10.50 -4.57
CA VAL A 45 11.21 10.50 -4.60
C VAL A 45 10.72 10.46 -6.05
N LEU A 46 9.84 9.50 -6.36
CA LEU A 46 9.19 9.32 -7.65
C LEU A 46 7.69 9.62 -7.49
N PRO A 47 7.16 10.73 -8.05
CA PRO A 47 5.78 11.13 -7.83
C PRO A 47 4.81 10.20 -8.59
N GLY A 48 4.07 9.40 -7.84
CA GLY A 48 2.99 8.53 -8.32
C GLY A 48 1.63 9.23 -8.36
N ALA A 49 0.68 8.64 -9.07
CA ALA A 49 -0.70 9.14 -9.17
C ALA A 49 -1.55 8.71 -7.96
N ALA A 50 -2.44 9.59 -7.50
CA ALA A 50 -3.43 9.26 -6.46
C ALA A 50 -4.54 8.33 -7.01
N TYR A 51 -5.34 7.73 -6.12
CA TYR A 51 -6.39 6.77 -6.51
C TYR A 51 -7.48 7.39 -7.41
N THR A 52 -7.70 8.71 -7.32
CA THR A 52 -8.65 9.45 -8.17
C THR A 52 -8.08 9.85 -9.53
N GLU A 53 -6.77 9.68 -9.73
CA GLU A 53 -6.04 10.15 -10.91
C GLU A 53 -5.72 9.02 -11.90
N LYS A 54 -5.97 7.76 -11.50
CA LYS A 54 -5.53 6.57 -12.25
C LYS A 54 -6.64 5.54 -12.36
N GLU A 55 -6.58 4.77 -13.44
CA GLU A 55 -7.37 3.56 -13.61
C GLU A 55 -6.58 2.38 -13.02
N ALA A 56 -6.99 1.93 -11.83
CA ALA A 56 -6.32 0.88 -11.09
C ALA A 56 -7.29 -0.19 -10.57
N THR A 57 -6.79 -1.42 -10.52
CA THR A 57 -7.50 -2.60 -10.01
C THR A 57 -7.23 -2.74 -8.51
N TYR A 58 -8.29 -2.79 -7.70
CA TYR A 58 -8.24 -3.01 -6.26
C TYR A 58 -9.04 -4.27 -5.90
N VAL A 59 -8.67 -4.92 -4.79
CA VAL A 59 -9.42 -6.06 -4.25
C VAL A 59 -9.82 -5.72 -2.83
N ASN A 60 -11.10 -5.91 -2.51
CA ASN A 60 -11.62 -5.67 -1.17
C ASN A 60 -11.48 -6.91 -0.27
N THR A 61 -11.91 -6.82 0.99
CA THR A 61 -11.74 -7.89 1.99
C THR A 61 -12.61 -9.14 1.74
N GLU A 62 -13.67 -9.04 0.93
CA GLU A 62 -14.47 -10.20 0.51
C GLU A 62 -13.89 -10.89 -0.74
N GLY A 63 -12.81 -10.35 -1.32
CA GLY A 63 -12.18 -10.87 -2.53
C GLY A 63 -12.76 -10.35 -3.84
N ARG A 64 -13.63 -9.33 -3.79
CA ARG A 64 -14.18 -8.70 -5.00
C ARG A 64 -13.14 -7.79 -5.64
N VAL A 65 -12.93 -7.98 -6.93
CA VAL A 65 -12.09 -7.10 -7.73
C VAL A 65 -12.89 -5.91 -8.21
N GLN A 66 -12.36 -4.70 -8.03
CA GLN A 66 -12.99 -3.46 -8.47
C GLN A 66 -11.99 -2.63 -9.27
N MET A 67 -12.49 -1.84 -10.20
CA MET A 67 -11.66 -0.95 -11.01
C MET A 67 -12.06 0.50 -10.78
N THR A 68 -11.07 1.32 -10.49
CA THR A 68 -11.22 2.78 -10.41
C THR A 68 -11.18 3.38 -11.81
N GLN A 69 -11.73 4.58 -11.97
CA GLN A 69 -11.58 5.40 -13.17
C GLN A 69 -10.91 6.72 -12.78
N ALA A 70 -10.06 7.24 -13.66
CA ALA A 70 -9.45 8.54 -13.46
C ALA A 70 -10.53 9.64 -13.52
N ALA A 71 -10.78 10.28 -12.39
CA ALA A 71 -11.74 11.37 -12.26
C ALA A 71 -11.10 12.74 -12.55
N VAL A 72 -9.81 12.87 -12.27
CA VAL A 72 -9.02 14.09 -12.45
C VAL A 72 -7.67 13.76 -13.08
N PRO A 73 -7.03 14.70 -13.80
CA PRO A 73 -5.68 14.49 -14.31
C PRO A 73 -4.68 14.40 -13.15
N THR A 74 -3.53 13.75 -13.39
CA THR A 74 -2.42 13.72 -12.43
C THR A 74 -1.87 15.11 -12.15
N VAL A 75 -1.42 15.35 -10.92
CA VAL A 75 -0.84 16.63 -10.53
C VAL A 75 0.61 16.77 -11.03
N GLY A 76 0.89 17.86 -11.75
CA GLY A 76 2.24 18.24 -12.16
C GLY A 76 2.93 17.18 -13.02
N SER A 77 4.07 16.66 -12.55
CA SER A 77 4.86 15.64 -13.23
C SER A 77 4.59 14.21 -12.74
N ALA A 78 3.56 14.00 -11.92
CA ALA A 78 3.18 12.67 -11.47
C ALA A 78 2.77 11.76 -12.64
N ARG A 79 2.98 10.45 -12.46
CA ARG A 79 2.70 9.41 -13.46
C ARG A 79 2.01 8.21 -12.80
N ASP A 80 1.29 7.43 -13.59
CA ASP A 80 0.72 6.17 -13.12
C ASP A 80 1.82 5.25 -12.58
N ASP A 81 1.53 4.56 -11.49
CA ASP A 81 2.56 3.84 -10.75
C ASP A 81 3.26 2.75 -11.56
N TRP A 82 2.49 2.04 -12.38
CA TRP A 82 3.03 0.97 -13.23
C TRP A 82 3.97 1.53 -14.31
N LYS A 83 3.72 2.75 -14.81
CA LYS A 83 4.58 3.41 -15.81
C LYS A 83 5.93 3.76 -15.20
N ILE A 84 5.93 4.22 -13.94
CA ILE A 84 7.16 4.52 -13.20
C ILE A 84 7.99 3.25 -13.03
N VAL A 85 7.39 2.18 -12.50
CA VAL A 85 8.09 0.89 -12.31
C VAL A 85 8.60 0.34 -13.65
N ARG A 86 7.81 0.43 -14.71
CA ARG A 86 8.20 0.02 -16.07
C ARG A 86 9.36 0.85 -16.61
N ALA A 87 9.38 2.16 -16.40
CA ALA A 87 10.49 3.03 -16.82
C ALA A 87 11.77 2.74 -16.01
N VAL A 88 11.65 2.56 -14.69
CA VAL A 88 12.77 2.16 -13.82
C VAL A 88 13.36 0.82 -14.29
N SER A 89 12.52 -0.14 -14.66
CA SER A 89 12.99 -1.45 -15.16
C SER A 89 13.84 -1.34 -16.42
N GLU A 90 13.50 -0.41 -17.31
CA GLU A 90 14.23 -0.16 -18.56
C GLU A 90 15.59 0.50 -18.29
N VAL A 91 15.61 1.51 -17.43
CA VAL A 91 16.85 2.18 -17.01
C VAL A 91 17.78 1.23 -16.25
N ALA A 92 17.22 0.31 -15.47
CA ALA A 92 17.97 -0.72 -14.75
C ALA A 92 18.48 -1.86 -15.66
N GLY A 93 18.13 -1.88 -16.95
CA GLY A 93 18.54 -2.93 -17.89
C GLY A 93 17.75 -4.24 -17.77
N VAL A 94 16.61 -4.24 -17.08
CA VAL A 94 15.73 -5.41 -16.86
C VAL A 94 14.32 -5.09 -17.32
N THR A 95 14.20 -4.65 -18.57
CA THR A 95 12.96 -4.14 -19.16
C THR A 95 11.80 -5.14 -19.04
N LEU A 96 10.73 -4.74 -18.36
CA LEU A 96 9.53 -5.56 -18.22
C LEU A 96 8.79 -5.69 -19.58
N PRO A 97 8.21 -6.86 -19.90
CA PRO A 97 7.68 -7.17 -21.23
C PRO A 97 6.26 -6.60 -21.48
N TYR A 98 5.94 -5.44 -20.92
CA TYR A 98 4.66 -4.77 -21.10
C TYR A 98 4.87 -3.26 -21.25
N SER A 99 4.05 -2.66 -22.10
CA SER A 99 4.09 -1.26 -22.53
C SER A 99 2.74 -0.55 -22.42
N THR A 100 1.65 -1.32 -22.26
CA THR A 100 0.29 -0.80 -22.09
C THR A 100 -0.34 -1.34 -20.81
N VAL A 101 -1.36 -0.65 -20.30
CA VAL A 101 -2.11 -1.10 -19.11
C VAL A 101 -2.80 -2.44 -19.35
N ASP A 102 -3.28 -2.71 -20.56
CA ASP A 102 -3.92 -3.98 -20.91
C ASP A 102 -2.93 -5.15 -20.86
N GLN A 103 -1.67 -4.93 -21.28
CA GLN A 103 -0.61 -5.94 -21.14
C GLN A 103 -0.25 -6.18 -19.66
N VAL A 104 -0.29 -5.15 -18.82
CA VAL A 104 -0.12 -5.31 -17.36
C VAL A 104 -1.27 -6.13 -16.77
N ARG A 105 -2.52 -5.88 -17.20
CA ARG A 105 -3.70 -6.63 -16.78
C ARG A 105 -3.66 -8.09 -17.24
N GLU A 106 -3.17 -8.31 -18.45
CA GLU A 106 -2.93 -9.65 -18.97
C GLU A 106 -1.90 -10.39 -18.11
N ARG A 107 -0.80 -9.72 -17.75
CA ARG A 107 0.18 -10.28 -16.82
C ARG A 107 -0.42 -10.54 -15.43
N LEU A 108 -1.31 -9.67 -14.97
CA LEU A 108 -2.03 -9.85 -13.71
C LEU A 108 -2.91 -11.11 -13.75
N ARG A 109 -3.61 -11.33 -14.88
CA ARG A 109 -4.43 -12.53 -15.13
C ARG A 109 -3.59 -13.80 -15.17
N GLU A 110 -2.39 -13.77 -15.73
CA GLU A 110 -1.46 -14.91 -15.70
C GLU A 110 -1.00 -15.27 -14.28
N VAL A 111 -0.73 -14.26 -13.46
CA VAL A 111 -0.27 -14.45 -12.07
C VAL A 111 -1.42 -14.92 -11.17
N ALA A 112 -2.58 -14.31 -11.31
CA ALA A 112 -3.75 -14.56 -10.47
C ALA A 112 -5.03 -14.31 -11.30
N PRO A 113 -5.61 -15.36 -11.92
CA PRO A 113 -6.73 -15.21 -12.86
C PRO A 113 -7.97 -14.51 -12.29
N HIS A 114 -8.23 -14.66 -10.99
CA HIS A 114 -9.35 -14.01 -10.32
C HIS A 114 -9.26 -12.48 -10.38
N LEU A 115 -8.05 -11.90 -10.43
CA LEU A 115 -7.83 -10.45 -10.52
C LEU A 115 -8.31 -9.83 -11.83
N ALA A 116 -8.64 -10.65 -12.84
CA ALA A 116 -9.22 -10.18 -14.10
C ALA A 116 -10.76 -10.18 -14.09
N ARG A 117 -11.40 -10.76 -13.07
CA ARG A 117 -12.87 -10.87 -12.98
C ARG A 117 -13.43 -9.71 -12.16
N ILE A 118 -13.70 -8.61 -12.85
CA ILE A 118 -14.20 -7.37 -12.23
C ILE A 118 -15.62 -7.57 -11.69
N ASP A 119 -15.87 -7.05 -10.50
CA ASP A 119 -17.12 -7.11 -9.73
C ASP A 119 -17.60 -8.53 -9.35
N GLU A 120 -16.75 -9.54 -9.51
CA GLU A 120 -17.01 -10.92 -9.10
C GLU A 120 -16.31 -11.26 -7.79
N VAL A 121 -16.95 -12.11 -6.98
CA VAL A 121 -16.33 -12.74 -5.79
C VAL A 121 -16.15 -14.22 -6.09
N GLU A 122 -14.91 -14.67 -6.18
CA GLU A 122 -14.60 -16.09 -6.33
C GLU A 122 -14.62 -16.80 -4.98
N ALA A 123 -15.36 -17.89 -4.88
CA ALA A 123 -15.30 -18.76 -3.73
C ALA A 123 -13.89 -19.40 -3.64
N PRO A 124 -13.25 -19.40 -2.47
CA PRO A 124 -11.94 -20.02 -2.33
C PRO A 124 -12.03 -21.52 -2.62
N LEU A 125 -11.28 -22.01 -3.62
CA LEU A 125 -11.11 -23.43 -3.88
C LEU A 125 -10.36 -24.05 -2.70
N ALA A 126 -11.10 -24.63 -1.75
CA ALA A 126 -10.59 -25.43 -0.64
C ALA A 126 -9.74 -24.68 0.41
N LEU A 127 -10.41 -23.87 1.23
CA LEU A 127 -9.89 -23.53 2.56
C LEU A 127 -10.07 -24.75 3.49
N SER A 128 -9.18 -25.74 3.39
CA SER A 128 -9.09 -26.78 4.40
C SER A 128 -8.51 -26.15 5.66
N THR A 129 -9.23 -26.16 6.78
CA THR A 129 -8.68 -25.70 8.07
C THR A 129 -7.37 -26.42 8.44
N LYS A 130 -7.08 -27.57 7.82
CA LYS A 130 -5.82 -28.31 7.96
C LYS A 130 -4.62 -27.67 7.24
N SER A 131 -4.82 -26.91 6.15
CA SER A 131 -3.73 -26.22 5.45
C SER A 131 -3.33 -24.90 6.14
N VAL A 132 -4.22 -24.33 6.95
CA VAL A 132 -3.98 -23.11 7.75
C VAL A 132 -3.31 -23.42 9.10
N VAL A 133 -3.19 -24.71 9.49
CA VAL A 133 -2.42 -25.12 10.68
C VAL A 133 -0.93 -25.09 10.35
N HIS A 134 -0.37 -23.91 10.14
CA HIS A 134 1.02 -23.70 10.49
C HIS A 134 1.11 -23.92 12.00
N ARG A 135 1.90 -24.91 12.43
CA ARG A 135 2.23 -25.06 13.86
C ARG A 135 2.79 -23.72 14.32
N ALA A 136 2.10 -23.05 15.23
CA ALA A 136 2.58 -21.80 15.79
C ALA A 136 3.92 -22.08 16.48
N HIS A 137 5.00 -21.58 15.87
CA HIS A 137 6.33 -21.60 16.47
C HIS A 137 6.47 -20.32 17.30
N GLY A 138 6.03 -20.37 18.56
CA GLY A 138 6.12 -19.24 19.49
C GLY A 138 5.33 -19.50 20.77
N SER A 139 5.79 -18.92 21.88
CA SER A 139 5.02 -18.88 23.12
C SER A 139 3.84 -17.91 22.96
N VAL A 140 2.70 -18.26 23.53
CA VAL A 140 1.56 -17.32 23.65
C VAL A 140 2.03 -16.11 24.44
N LEU A 141 1.94 -14.92 23.83
CA LEU A 141 2.25 -13.67 24.51
C LEU A 141 1.17 -13.40 25.57
N GLN A 142 1.59 -13.01 26.78
CA GLN A 142 0.66 -12.62 27.84
C GLN A 142 0.20 -11.16 27.76
N ALA A 143 0.64 -10.43 26.73
CA ALA A 143 0.23 -9.06 26.50
C ALA A 143 -1.26 -9.00 26.09
N PRO A 144 -2.02 -7.98 26.55
CA PRO A 144 -3.38 -7.78 26.10
C PRO A 144 -3.43 -7.47 24.60
N LEU A 145 -4.56 -7.78 23.96
CA LEU A 145 -4.79 -7.39 22.57
C LEU A 145 -4.92 -5.87 22.47
N GLU A 146 -4.17 -5.28 21.54
CA GLU A 146 -4.20 -3.85 21.26
C GLU A 146 -5.03 -3.56 20.00
N LEU A 147 -5.54 -2.34 19.90
CA LEU A 147 -6.23 -1.89 18.70
C LEU A 147 -5.21 -1.67 17.57
N PRO A 148 -5.32 -2.38 16.43
CA PRO A 148 -4.37 -2.20 15.33
C PRO A 148 -4.44 -0.81 14.69
N VAL A 149 -5.60 -0.14 14.81
CA VAL A 149 -5.82 1.21 14.30
C VAL A 149 -6.20 2.14 15.47
N PRO A 150 -5.26 2.92 16.03
CA PRO A 150 -5.53 3.80 17.16
C PRO A 150 -6.34 5.04 16.76
N ASN A 151 -6.13 5.55 15.54
CA ASN A 151 -6.85 6.72 15.01
C ASN A 151 -7.46 6.42 13.65
N PHE A 152 -8.77 6.14 13.65
CA PHE A 152 -9.55 5.90 12.44
C PHE A 152 -9.47 7.04 11.40
N TYR A 153 -9.28 8.29 11.83
CA TYR A 153 -9.25 9.43 10.91
C TYR A 153 -7.89 9.64 10.23
N MET A 154 -6.84 8.93 10.65
CA MET A 154 -5.47 9.12 10.16
C MET A 154 -4.78 7.77 9.93
N THR A 155 -5.31 7.01 8.99
CA THR A 155 -4.86 5.64 8.70
C THR A 155 -3.84 5.57 7.58
N ASP A 156 -3.86 6.52 6.65
CA ASP A 156 -3.01 6.54 5.46
C ASP A 156 -2.46 7.95 5.18
N ALA A 157 -1.60 8.06 4.18
CA ALA A 157 -0.97 9.33 3.83
C ALA A 157 -1.99 10.40 3.36
N ILE A 158 -3.09 9.99 2.72
CA ILE A 158 -4.13 10.92 2.23
C ILE A 158 -4.89 11.54 3.41
N SER A 159 -5.37 10.69 4.31
CA SER A 159 -6.10 11.10 5.51
C SER A 159 -5.22 11.90 6.47
N ARG A 160 -3.93 11.56 6.62
CA ARG A 160 -2.96 12.34 7.41
C ARG A 160 -2.68 13.72 6.83
N ALA A 161 -2.62 13.85 5.51
CA ALA A 161 -2.48 15.15 4.84
C ALA A 161 -3.77 15.99 4.88
N SER A 162 -4.92 15.40 5.23
CA SER A 162 -6.22 16.07 5.22
C SER A 162 -6.45 16.94 6.46
N VAL A 163 -6.62 18.25 6.23
CA VAL A 163 -6.99 19.23 7.26
C VAL A 163 -8.34 18.88 7.91
N THR A 164 -9.28 18.32 7.15
CA THR A 164 -10.59 17.93 7.67
C THR A 164 -10.47 16.78 8.66
N MET A 165 -9.66 15.76 8.33
CA MET A 165 -9.44 14.63 9.21
C MET A 165 -8.71 15.02 10.50
N ALA A 166 -7.74 15.95 10.41
CA ALA A 166 -7.10 16.53 11.60
C ALA A 166 -8.08 17.22 12.55
N LYS A 167 -9.08 17.92 12.00
CA LYS A 167 -10.17 18.51 12.80
C LYS A 167 -11.04 17.41 13.44
N CYS A 168 -11.37 16.34 12.72
CA CYS A 168 -12.12 15.20 13.26
C CYS A 168 -11.39 14.53 14.42
N THR A 169 -10.08 14.29 14.31
CA THR A 169 -9.25 13.77 15.41
C THR A 169 -9.30 14.68 16.63
N SER A 170 -9.15 15.99 16.42
CA SER A 170 -9.19 16.97 17.52
C SER A 170 -10.57 17.03 18.21
N ALA A 171 -11.65 16.96 17.43
CA ALA A 171 -13.01 16.94 17.96
C ALA A 171 -13.28 15.67 18.78
N ARG A 172 -12.88 14.49 18.28
CA ARG A 172 -13.00 13.22 19.00
C ARG A 172 -12.22 13.23 20.32
N ALA A 173 -11.00 13.78 20.32
CA ALA A 173 -10.19 13.89 21.53
C ALA A 173 -10.87 14.77 22.59
N LYS A 174 -11.49 15.89 22.19
CA LYS A 174 -12.27 16.74 23.10
C LYS A 174 -13.49 16.03 23.67
N GLN A 175 -14.21 15.26 22.86
CA GLN A 175 -15.37 14.49 23.31
C GLN A 175 -14.97 13.38 24.29
N ALA A 176 -13.86 12.70 24.04
CA ALA A 176 -13.35 11.67 24.96
C ALA A 176 -12.86 12.24 26.31
N ALA A 177 -12.47 13.52 26.34
CA ALA A 177 -12.04 14.21 27.55
C ALA A 177 -13.21 14.80 28.37
N GLN A 178 -14.43 14.83 27.85
CA GLN A 178 -15.61 15.25 28.60
C GLN A 178 -16.11 14.10 29.49
N PRO A 179 -16.38 14.34 30.78
CA PRO A 179 -16.96 13.32 31.64
C PRO A 179 -18.35 12.92 31.12
N LEU A 180 -18.62 11.62 31.07
CA LEU A 180 -19.95 11.07 30.80
C LEU A 180 -20.91 11.63 31.86
N HIS A 181 -21.93 12.36 31.41
CA HIS A 181 -23.03 12.82 32.25
C HIS A 181 -23.89 11.67 32.74
#